data_AF-A0AAD1C165-F1
#
_entry.id   AF-A0AAD1C165-F1
#
_cell.length_a   1.000
_cell.length_b   1.000
_cell.length_c   1.000
_cell.angle_alpha   90.00
_cell.angle_beta   90.00
_cell.angle_gamma   90.00
#
_symmetry.space_group_name_H-M   'P 1'
#
loop_
_entity.id
_entity.type
_entity.pdbx_description
1 polymer ?
#
loop_
_entity_poly.entity_id
_entity_poly.type
_entity_poly.pdbx_seq_one_letter_code
_entity_poly.pdbx_strand_id
1 'polypeptide(L)'
;MFFLVAAIAGIPQGALADHRWDDDGGRVERYRDGPCRVKEITDRGYYRKVVRCPDGRGKTWRRGEWHRDYREGRCRVRIDASREVFSKERICRGRGDYDH
;
A
#
# COMPACT_ATOMS: atom_id res chain seq x y z
N MET A 1 51.04 39.68 10.57
CA MET A 1 49.68 40.06 10.10
C MET A 1 48.96 38.79 9.70
N PHE A 2 47.86 38.47 10.38
CA PHE A 2 47.02 37.30 10.10
C PHE A 2 46.11 37.61 8.92
N PHE A 3 46.19 36.83 7.84
CA PHE A 3 45.18 36.84 6.78
C PHE A 3 44.51 35.47 6.71
N LEU A 4 43.28 35.43 7.24
CA LEU A 4 42.31 34.37 7.01
C LEU A 4 41.94 34.34 5.52
N VAL A 5 42.07 33.18 4.87
CA VAL A 5 41.41 32.94 3.57
C VAL A 5 40.49 31.75 3.75
N ALA A 6 39.19 32.04 3.66
CA ALA A 6 38.09 31.13 3.90
C ALA A 6 38.05 30.03 2.82
N ALA A 7 37.99 28.77 3.25
CA ALA A 7 37.72 27.64 2.39
C ALA A 7 36.24 27.67 1.95
N ILE A 8 36.00 28.04 0.70
CA ILE A 8 34.66 27.96 0.10
C ILE A 8 34.45 26.53 -0.36
N ALA A 9 33.84 25.72 0.50
CA ALA A 9 33.33 24.40 0.15
C ALA A 9 32.21 24.58 -0.88
N GLY A 10 32.49 24.28 -2.15
CA GLY A 10 31.49 24.20 -3.21
C GLY A 10 30.59 23.00 -2.97
N ILE A 11 29.41 23.25 -2.40
CA ILE A 11 28.36 22.25 -2.20
C ILE A 11 27.82 21.86 -3.58
N PRO A 12 27.76 20.56 -3.94
CA PRO A 12 27.17 20.15 -5.21
C PRO A 12 25.70 20.57 -5.23
N GLN A 13 25.32 21.36 -6.23
CA GLN A 13 23.93 21.70 -6.50
C GLN A 13 23.20 20.42 -6.91
N GLY A 14 22.66 19.71 -5.93
CA GLY A 14 21.68 18.67 -6.17
C GLY A 14 20.47 19.33 -6.82
N ALA A 15 20.29 19.08 -8.12
CA ALA A 15 19.00 19.29 -8.76
C ALA A 15 18.01 18.35 -8.06
N LEU A 16 17.30 18.87 -7.06
CA LEU A 16 16.12 18.23 -6.50
C LEU A 16 15.10 18.20 -7.63
N ALA A 17 15.00 17.06 -8.31
CA ALA A 17 13.89 16.79 -9.20
C ALA A 17 12.62 16.86 -8.35
N ASP A 18 11.88 17.96 -8.49
CA ASP A 18 10.54 18.15 -7.93
C ASP A 18 9.59 17.19 -8.66
N HIS A 19 9.59 15.95 -8.22
CA HIS A 19 8.57 15.00 -8.60
C HIS A 19 7.37 15.20 -7.69
N ARG A 20 6.60 16.26 -7.99
CA ARG A 20 5.26 16.48 -7.47
C ARG A 20 4.33 15.39 -8.02
N TRP A 21 4.32 14.23 -7.39
CA TRP A 21 3.39 13.14 -7.69
C TRP A 21 2.01 13.49 -7.11
N ASP A 22 1.28 14.35 -7.81
CA ASP A 22 -0.17 14.46 -7.69
C ASP A 22 -0.79 13.28 -8.47
N ASP A 23 -0.60 12.04 -7.99
CA ASP A 23 -1.26 10.84 -8.54
C ASP A 23 -2.58 10.61 -7.80
N ASP A 24 -3.62 11.26 -8.31
CA ASP A 24 -4.94 11.42 -7.70
C ASP A 24 -5.94 10.32 -8.06
N GLY A 25 -5.52 9.21 -8.65
CA GLY A 25 -6.42 8.21 -9.20
C GLY A 25 -6.08 6.82 -8.73
N GLY A 26 -6.90 6.25 -7.84
CA GLY A 26 -6.68 4.91 -7.30
C GLY A 26 -6.15 3.88 -8.33
N ARG A 27 -5.09 3.16 -7.95
CA ARG A 27 -4.38 2.19 -8.77
C ARG A 27 -5.05 0.81 -8.68
N VAL A 28 -5.27 0.17 -9.83
CA VAL A 28 -5.75 -1.21 -9.91
C VAL A 28 -4.68 -2.09 -10.55
N GLU A 29 -4.21 -3.09 -9.83
CA GLU A 29 -3.23 -4.05 -10.33
C GLU A 29 -3.82 -5.45 -10.44
N ARG A 30 -3.43 -6.16 -11.48
CA ARG A 30 -3.81 -7.56 -11.71
C ARG A 30 -2.58 -8.33 -12.13
N TYR A 31 -2.26 -9.38 -11.39
CA TYR A 31 -1.08 -10.19 -11.66
C TYR A 31 -1.30 -11.63 -11.21
N ARG A 32 -0.34 -12.50 -11.53
CA ARG A 32 -0.31 -13.88 -11.05
C ARG A 32 0.81 -14.06 -10.03
N ASP A 33 0.51 -14.82 -9.00
CA ASP A 33 1.46 -15.28 -7.98
C ASP A 33 1.39 -16.81 -7.95
N GLY A 34 2.31 -17.44 -8.68
CA GLY A 34 2.23 -18.86 -9.02
C GLY A 34 0.88 -19.23 -9.66
N PRO A 35 0.14 -20.23 -9.12
CA PRO A 35 -1.16 -20.64 -9.63
C PRO A 35 -2.29 -19.64 -9.30
N CYS A 36 -2.03 -18.64 -8.45
CA CYS A 36 -3.04 -17.73 -7.94
C CYS A 36 -3.16 -16.47 -8.80
N ARG A 37 -4.39 -15.94 -8.90
CA ARG A 37 -4.68 -14.64 -9.51
C ARG A 37 -4.87 -13.61 -8.42
N VAL A 38 -4.16 -12.50 -8.52
CA VAL A 38 -4.23 -11.40 -7.55
C VAL A 38 -4.84 -10.17 -8.21
N LYS A 39 -5.74 -9.50 -7.50
CA LYS A 39 -6.25 -8.17 -7.81
C LYS A 39 -6.05 -7.27 -6.61
N GLU A 40 -5.36 -6.15 -6.80
CA GLU A 40 -5.18 -5.12 -5.77
C GLU A 40 -5.80 -3.81 -6.26
N ILE A 41 -6.45 -3.11 -5.34
CA ILE A 41 -7.01 -1.77 -5.53
C ILE A 41 -6.45 -0.93 -4.40
N THR A 42 -5.75 0.14 -4.73
CA THR A 42 -5.27 1.12 -3.77
C THR A 42 -5.80 2.48 -4.17
N ASP A 43 -6.61 3.09 -3.33
CA ASP A 43 -7.17 4.41 -3.53
C ASP A 43 -7.05 5.20 -2.22
N ARG A 44 -7.13 6.52 -2.23
CA ARG A 44 -6.91 7.40 -1.07
C ARG A 44 -7.57 6.89 0.22
N GLY A 45 -6.80 6.23 1.09
CA GLY A 45 -7.30 5.62 2.34
C GLY A 45 -7.99 4.25 2.19
N TYR A 46 -8.22 3.76 0.98
CA TYR A 46 -8.80 2.46 0.66
C TYR A 46 -7.75 1.48 0.11
N TYR A 47 -7.75 0.26 0.62
CA TYR A 47 -6.99 -0.84 0.05
C TYR A 47 -7.84 -2.10 0.00
N ARG A 48 -7.88 -2.76 -1.16
CA ARG A 48 -8.50 -4.08 -1.29
C ARG A 48 -7.63 -5.02 -2.10
N LYS A 49 -7.33 -6.17 -1.52
CA LYS A 49 -6.64 -7.29 -2.16
C LYS A 49 -7.54 -8.50 -2.21
N VAL A 50 -7.67 -9.08 -3.40
CA VAL A 50 -8.34 -10.37 -3.61
C VAL A 50 -7.36 -11.31 -4.29
N VAL A 51 -7.08 -12.44 -3.65
CA VAL A 51 -6.27 -13.54 -4.18
C VAL A 51 -7.19 -14.72 -4.42
N ARG A 52 -7.13 -15.31 -5.61
CA ARG A 52 -7.86 -16.53 -5.98
C ARG A 52 -6.88 -17.60 -6.42
N CYS A 53 -6.83 -18.68 -5.66
CA CYS A 53 -5.98 -19.85 -5.86
C CYS A 53 -6.86 -21.07 -6.16
N PRO A 54 -6.92 -21.55 -7.42
CA PRO A 54 -7.73 -22.72 -7.79
C PRO A 54 -7.39 -23.95 -6.94
N ASP A 55 -8.41 -24.66 -6.44
CA ASP A 55 -8.30 -25.81 -5.53
C ASP A 55 -7.58 -25.51 -4.19
N GLY A 56 -7.25 -24.24 -3.93
CA GLY A 56 -6.36 -23.80 -2.87
C GLY A 56 -4.87 -24.08 -3.13
N ARG A 57 -4.47 -24.39 -4.37
CA ARG A 57 -3.05 -24.60 -4.70
C ARG A 57 -2.29 -23.27 -4.65
N GLY A 58 -1.10 -23.27 -4.05
CA GLY A 58 -0.23 -22.09 -3.95
C GLY A 58 -0.64 -21.04 -2.93
N LYS A 59 -1.73 -21.25 -2.17
CA LYS A 59 -2.11 -20.32 -1.11
C LYS A 59 -1.11 -20.33 0.05
N THR A 60 -0.95 -19.17 0.67
CA THR A 60 -0.08 -18.99 1.85
C THR A 60 -0.85 -18.87 3.17
N TRP A 61 -2.17 -18.68 3.12
CA TRP A 61 -3.00 -18.56 4.33
C TRP A 61 -3.44 -19.93 4.86
N ARG A 62 -3.78 -19.97 6.17
CA ARG A 62 -4.15 -21.19 6.90
C ARG A 62 -5.32 -21.96 6.23
N ARG A 63 -5.39 -23.27 6.48
CA ARG A 63 -6.51 -24.12 6.03
C ARG A 63 -7.81 -23.75 6.77
N GLY A 64 -8.95 -24.00 6.14
CA GLY A 64 -10.29 -23.68 6.66
C GLY A 64 -10.81 -22.31 6.24
N GLU A 65 -12.10 -22.07 6.53
CA GLU A 65 -12.76 -20.77 6.37
C GLU A 65 -12.60 -19.96 7.63
N TRP A 66 -12.17 -18.71 7.51
CA TRP A 66 -12.05 -17.81 8.64
C TRP A 66 -12.26 -16.36 8.24
N HIS A 67 -12.75 -15.60 9.22
CA HIS A 67 -13.00 -14.17 9.12
C HIS A 67 -12.29 -13.45 10.25
N ARG A 68 -11.80 -12.24 9.99
CA ARG A 68 -11.31 -11.32 11.02
C ARG A 68 -11.68 -9.89 10.67
N ASP A 69 -12.35 -9.20 11.59
CA ASP A 69 -12.58 -7.75 11.56
C ASP A 69 -11.88 -7.13 12.76
N TYR A 70 -11.03 -6.14 12.51
CA TYR A 70 -10.29 -5.44 13.56
C TYR A 70 -9.95 -4.02 13.15
N ARG A 71 -9.50 -3.24 14.12
CA ARG A 71 -9.01 -1.88 13.90
C ARG A 71 -7.50 -1.83 14.05
N GLU A 72 -6.86 -1.09 13.16
CA GLU A 72 -5.44 -0.76 13.20
C GLU A 72 -5.34 0.77 13.17
N GLY A 73 -5.24 1.37 14.37
CA GLY A 73 -5.34 2.82 14.54
C GLY A 73 -6.65 3.40 13.98
N ARG A 74 -6.54 4.30 13.01
CA ARG A 74 -7.69 4.92 12.32
C ARG A 74 -8.29 4.07 11.21
N CYS A 75 -7.74 2.88 10.94
CA CYS A 75 -8.16 2.01 9.87
C CYS A 75 -9.01 0.85 10.40
N ARG A 76 -10.05 0.47 9.66
CA ARG A 76 -10.76 -0.80 9.83
C ARG A 76 -10.23 -1.79 8.80
N VAL A 77 -9.93 -3.00 9.24
CA VAL A 77 -9.41 -4.08 8.41
C VAL A 77 -10.37 -5.26 8.48
N ARG A 78 -10.83 -5.73 7.33
CA ARG A 78 -11.64 -6.93 7.17
C ARG A 78 -10.89 -7.95 6.34
N ILE A 79 -10.79 -9.17 6.84
CA ILE A 79 -10.13 -10.27 6.16
C ILE A 79 -11.08 -11.46 6.12
N ASP A 80 -11.28 -11.99 4.92
CA ASP A 80 -12.03 -13.21 4.65
C ASP A 80 -11.12 -14.17 3.92
N ALA A 81 -11.02 -15.40 4.41
CA ALA A 81 -10.19 -16.42 3.80
C ALA A 81 -10.92 -17.76 3.76
N SER A 82 -10.87 -18.43 2.62
CA SER A 82 -11.43 -19.76 2.42
C SER A 82 -10.35 -20.75 1.94
N ARG A 83 -10.74 -21.91 1.41
CA ARG A 83 -9.77 -22.79 0.76
C ARG A 83 -9.08 -22.12 -0.44
N GLU A 84 -9.82 -21.34 -1.23
CA GLU A 84 -9.38 -20.86 -2.54
C GLU A 84 -9.23 -19.34 -2.62
N VAL A 85 -9.92 -18.59 -1.76
CA VAL A 85 -9.99 -17.14 -1.85
C VAL A 85 -9.43 -16.51 -0.58
N PHE A 86 -8.66 -15.44 -0.74
CA PHE A 86 -8.29 -14.52 0.32
C PHE A 86 -8.70 -13.11 -0.10
N SER A 87 -9.48 -12.42 0.74
CA SER A 87 -9.89 -11.04 0.55
C SER A 87 -9.46 -10.24 1.77
N LYS A 88 -8.72 -9.15 1.55
CA LYS A 88 -8.38 -8.17 2.58
C LYS A 88 -8.87 -6.81 2.13
N GLU A 89 -9.67 -6.16 2.96
CA GLU A 89 -10.07 -4.77 2.81
C GLU A 89 -9.53 -3.96 3.99
N ARG A 90 -8.97 -2.80 3.70
CA ARG A 90 -8.54 -1.82 4.70
C ARG A 90 -9.10 -0.46 4.31
N ILE A 91 -9.86 0.15 5.21
CA ILE A 91 -10.43 1.49 5.05
C ILE A 91 -9.88 2.36 6.17
N CYS A 92 -9.12 3.38 5.84
CA CYS A 92 -8.57 4.38 6.75
C CYS A 92 -9.33 5.68 6.59
N ARG A 93 -9.85 6.23 7.69
CA ARG A 93 -10.40 7.60 7.68
C ARG A 93 -9.26 8.60 7.58
N GLY A 94 -9.37 9.56 6.65
CA GLY A 94 -8.40 10.62 6.46
C GLY A 94 -8.46 11.64 7.60
N ARG A 95 -7.46 12.53 7.70
CA ARG A 95 -7.54 13.73 8.57
C ARG A 95 -8.45 14.82 7.99
N GLY A 96 -9.20 14.55 6.92
CA GLY A 96 -10.04 15.51 6.19
C GLY A 96 -11.46 15.03 5.88
N ASP A 97 -11.96 13.99 6.56
CA ASP A 97 -13.38 13.57 6.45
C ASP A 97 -14.31 14.42 7.36
N TYR A 98 -13.87 15.63 7.71
CA TYR A 98 -14.65 16.70 8.32
C TYR A 98 -14.43 17.93 7.44
N ASP A 99 -15.19 18.05 6.36
CA ASP A 99 -15.53 19.31 5.68
C ASP A 99 -16.25 18.95 4.38
N HIS A 100 -17.54 18.63 4.50
CA HIS A 100 -18.58 18.98 3.53
C HIS A 100 -19.96 18.85 4.16
#